data_AF-A0A151JRK4-F1
#
_entry.id   AF-A0A151JRK4-F1
#
_cell.length_a   1.000
_cell.length_b   1.000
_cell.length_c   1.000
_cell.angle_alpha   90.00
_cell.angle_beta   90.00
_cell.angle_gamma   90.00
#
_symmetry.space_group_name_H-M   'P 1'
#
loop_
_entity.id
_entity.type
_entity.pdbx_description
1 polymer ?
#
loop_
_entity_poly.entity_id
_entity_poly.type
_entity_poly.pdbx_seq_one_letter_code
_entity_poly.pdbx_strand_id
1 'polypeptide(L)' 'MLAIIKAVEKFHIYLYGLDFSIVIDCNALVHAINKASVNSRIARWILKLQNYRFKLLEEVKK' A
#
# COMPACT_ATOMS: atom_id res chain seq x y z
N MET A 1 -2.10 2.33 -7.70
CA MET A 1 -0.85 2.28 -6.91
C MET A 1 -0.32 3.65 -6.52
N LEU A 2 -0.04 4.55 -7.48
CA LEU A 2 0.55 5.86 -7.18
C LEU A 2 -0.29 6.74 -6.21
N ALA A 3 -1.61 6.67 -6.31
CA ALA A 3 -2.52 7.40 -5.41
C ALA A 3 -2.32 7.00 -3.93
N ILE A 4 -2.18 5.70 -3.65
CA ILE A 4 -1.96 5.20 -2.28
C ILE A 4 -0.62 5.65 -1.73
N ILE A 5 0.43 5.57 -2.55
CA ILE A 5 1.76 6.03 -2.16
C ILE A 5 1.73 7.52 -1.80
N LYS A 6 1.12 8.36 -2.65
CA LYS A 6 0.99 9.80 -2.38
C LYS A 6 0.13 10.07 -1.13
N ALA A 7 -0.91 9.27 -0.90
CA ALA A 7 -1.71 9.37 0.32
C ALA A 7 -0.87 9.05 1.56
N VAL A 8 -0.12 7.94 1.55
CA VAL A 8 0.76 7.57 2.67
C VAL A 8 1.85 8.61 2.90
N GLU A 9 2.45 9.17 1.84
CA GLU A 9 3.42 10.27 1.97
C GLU A 9 2.78 11.53 2.59
N LYS A 10 1.55 11.90 2.18
CA LYS A 10 0.84 13.05 2.73
C LYS A 10 0.44 12.85 4.20
N PHE A 11 0.07 11.63 4.56
CA PHE A 11 -0.34 11.28 5.92
C PHE A 11 0.81 10.70 6.77
N HIS A 12 2.06 10.77 6.29
CA HIS A 12 3.22 10.19 6.97
C HIS A 12 3.29 10.60 8.46
N ILE A 13 3.13 11.89 8.74
CA ILE A 13 3.19 12.45 10.11
C ILE A 13 2.15 11.81 11.03
N TYR A 14 1.01 11.39 10.49
CA TYR A 14 -0.09 10.78 11.24
C TYR A 14 -0.02 9.25 11.29
N LEU A 15 0.64 8.61 10.33
CA LEU A 15 0.70 7.15 10.19
C LEU A 15 1.98 6.55 10.75
N TYR A 16 3.01 7.37 10.98
CA TYR A 16 4.29 6.91 11.46
C TYR A 16 4.17 6.30 12.86
N GLY A 17 4.59 5.04 13.00
CA GLY A 17 4.53 4.28 14.26
C GLY A 17 3.16 3.67 14.60
N LEU A 18 2.13 3.89 13.78
CA LEU A 18 0.79 3.34 13.98
C LEU A 18 0.51 2.14 13.08
N ASP A 19 -0.27 1.20 13.59
CA ASP A 19 -0.83 0.09 12.82
C ASP A 19 -2.14 0.57 12.17
N PHE A 20 -2.19 0.60 10.83
CA PHE A 20 -3.39 1.04 10.10
C PHE A 20 -3.84 0.05 9.03
N SER A 21 -5.08 0.20 8.55
CA SER A 21 -5.61 -0.61 7.45
C SER A 21 -5.88 0.27 6.24
N ILE A 22 -5.37 -0.15 5.08
CA ILE A 22 -5.64 0.50 3.79
C ILE A 22 -6.73 -0.31 3.11
N VAL A 23 -7.90 0.30 3.00
CA VAL A 23 -9.05 -0.25 2.31
C VAL A 23 -9.00 0.19 0.86
N ILE A 24 -9.01 -0.76 -0.08
CA ILE A 24 -8.83 -0.49 -1.51
C ILE A 24 -9.87 -1.28 -2.28
N ASP A 25 -10.48 -0.62 -3.26
CA ASP A 25 -11.52 -1.13 -4.14
C ASP A 25 -10.98 -1.91 -5.35
N CYS A 26 -9.64 -2.02 -5.47
CA CYS A 26 -8.98 -2.50 -6.66
C CYS A 26 -8.07 -3.71 -6.37
N ASN A 27 -8.50 -4.89 -6.83
CA ASN A 27 -7.77 -6.15 -6.71
C ASN A 27 -6.38 -6.12 -7.40
N ALA A 28 -6.24 -5.32 -8.46
CA ALA A 28 -4.98 -5.19 -9.20
C ALA A 28 -3.84 -4.69 -8.30
N LEU A 29 -4.14 -3.91 -7.26
CA LEU A 29 -3.12 -3.47 -6.33
C LEU A 29 -2.68 -4.58 -5.36
N VAL A 30 -3.64 -5.34 -4.83
CA VAL A 30 -3.35 -6.50 -3.98
C VAL A 30 -2.44 -7.47 -4.73
N HIS A 31 -2.77 -7.75 -5.99
CA HIS A 31 -1.96 -8.56 -6.88
C HIS A 31 -0.60 -7.93 -7.19
N ALA A 32 -0.53 -6.62 -7.43
CA ALA A 32 0.72 -5.92 -7.69
C ALA A 32 1.69 -5.97 -6.49
N ILE A 33 1.16 -5.89 -5.27
CA ILE A 33 1.95 -5.99 -4.03
C ILE A 33 2.41 -7.43 -3.80
N ASN A 34 1.57 -8.41 -4.06
CA ASN A 34 1.98 -9.83 -4.01
C ASN A 34 3.04 -10.17 -5.07
N LYS A 35 2.99 -9.51 -6.24
CA LYS A 35 3.93 -9.69 -7.36
C LYS A 35 5.06 -8.67 -7.40
N ALA A 36 5.34 -8.02 -6.27
CA ALA A 36 6.36 -7.00 -6.05
C ALA A 36 7.71 -7.27 -6.73
N SER A 37 8.13 -8.53 -6.72
CA SER A 37 9.44 -8.99 -7.19
C SER A 37 9.64 -8.86 -8.70
N VAL A 38 8.56 -8.74 -9.48
CA VAL A 38 8.61 -8.76 -10.95
C VAL A 38 8.86 -7.37 -11.56
N ASN A 39 8.54 -6.29 -10.84
CA ASN A 39 8.64 -4.93 -11.39
C ASN A 39 9.42 -4.01 -10.44
N SER A 40 10.60 -3.57 -10.89
CA SER A 40 11.51 -2.69 -10.13
C SER A 40 10.86 -1.36 -9.71
N ARG A 41 9.90 -0.83 -10.49
CA ARG A 41 9.14 0.37 -10.09
C ARG A 41 8.25 0.08 -8.88
N ILE A 42 7.58 -1.07 -8.85
CA ILE A 42 6.68 -1.48 -7.77
C ILE A 42 7.49 -1.81 -6.51
N ALA A 43 8.61 -2.53 -6.67
CA ALA A 43 9.53 -2.86 -5.59
C ALA A 43 10.00 -1.62 -4.82
N ARG A 44 10.32 -0.52 -5.51
CA ARG A 44 10.72 0.75 -4.87
C ARG A 44 9.63 1.32 -3.95
N TRP A 45 8.38 1.26 -4.39
CA TRP A 45 7.26 1.73 -3.58
C TRP A 45 6.98 0.82 -2.40
N ILE A 46 7.12 -0.48 -2.59
CA ILE A 46 6.95 -1.47 -1.51
C ILE A 46 8.03 -1.30 -0.46
N LEU A 47 9.27 -1.01 -0.85
CA LEU A 47 10.35 -0.70 0.09
C LEU A 47 10.01 0.52 0.97
N LYS A 48 9.38 1.55 0.39
CA LYS A 48 8.89 2.70 1.17
C LYS A 48 7.77 2.29 2.14
N LEU A 49 6.83 1.49 1.67
CA LEU A 49 5.68 1.01 2.44
C LEU A 49 6.09 0.02 3.54
N GLN A 50 7.19 -0.71 3.36
CA GLN A 50 7.71 -1.69 4.33
C GLN A 50 8.10 -1.06 5.67
N ASN A 51 8.38 0.25 5.70
CA ASN A 51 8.62 0.99 6.94
C ASN A 51 7.34 1.25 7.75
N TYR A 52 6.17 0.99 7.19
CA TYR A 52 4.88 1.16 7.85
C TYR A 52 4.25 -0.20 8.16
N ARG A 53 3.54 -0.27 9.28
CA ARG A 53 2.77 -1.45 9.63
C ARG A 53 1.33 -1.24 9.15
N PHE A 54 1.03 -1.77 7.97
CA PHE A 54 -0.28 -1.65 7.37
C PHE A 54 -0.87 -3.00 6.97
N LYS A 55 -2.20 -3.11 7.02
CA LYS A 55 -2.96 -4.24 6.47
C LYS A 55 -3.72 -3.79 5.23
N LEU A 56 -3.65 -4.56 4.17
CA LEU A 56 -4.47 -4.34 2.97
C LEU A 56 -5.80 -5.06 3.16
N LEU A 57 -6.89 -4.31 3.07
CA LEU A 57 -8.24 -4.85 3.03
C LEU A 57 -8.82 -4.57 1.64
N GLU A 58 -9.26 -5.62 0.97
CA GLU A 58 -10.00 -5.49 -0.28
C GLU A 58 -11.48 -5.30 0.05
N GLU A 59 -12.09 -4.23 -0.45
CA GLU A 59 -13.55 -4.07 -0.38
C GLU A 59 -14.20 -5.07 -1.33
N VAL A 60 -14.55 -6.24 -0.78
CA VAL A 60 -15.43 -7.19 -1.47
C VAL A 60 -16.83 -6.58 -1.44
N LYS A 61 -17.19 -5.84 -2.48
CA LYS A 61 -18.59 -5.45 -2.71
C LYS A 61 -19.41 -6.73 -2.83
N LYS A 62 -20.27 -6.96 -1.82
CA LYS A 62 -21.31 -7.98 -1.81
C LYS A 62 -22.39 -7.66 -2.82
#